data_AF-A0A7W8E8M1-F1
#
_entry.id   AF-A0A7W8E8M1-F1
#
_cell.length_a   1.000
_cell.length_b   1.000
_cell.length_c   1.000
_cell.angle_alpha   90.00
_cell.angle_beta   90.00
_cell.angle_gamma   90.00
#
_symmetry.space_group_name_H-M   'P 1'
#
loop_
_entity.id
_entity.type
_entity.pdbx_description
1 polymer ?
#
loop_
_entity_poly.entity_id
_entity_poly.type
_entity_poly.pdbx_seq_one_letter_code
_entity_poly.pdbx_strand_id
1 'polypeptide(L)'
;MDEINVILAKYPGLGHVQLCECNSIHLSIGPVTVTLSPEAFVETAILIRNAMEQLREIVGARESGENPLRPGENHHNQFIH
;
A
#
# COMPACT_ATOMS: atom_id res chain seq x y z
N MET A 1 -10.30 21.30 26.26
CA MET A 1 -9.40 20.74 25.24
C MET A 1 -10.16 19.55 24.71
N ASP A 2 -10.70 19.65 23.50
CA ASP A 2 -11.62 18.64 22.97
C ASP A 2 -10.86 17.33 22.72
N GLU A 3 -11.37 16.26 23.32
CA GLU A 3 -10.86 14.89 23.17
C GLU A 3 -11.16 14.42 21.74
N ILE A 4 -10.19 14.57 20.83
CA ILE A 4 -10.34 14.13 19.44
C ILE A 4 -10.10 12.62 19.38
N ASN A 5 -11.19 11.87 19.49
CA ASN A 5 -11.22 10.44 19.26
C ASN A 5 -12.16 10.14 18.10
N VAL A 6 -11.62 10.14 16.88
CA VAL A 6 -12.42 10.09 15.65
C VAL A 6 -12.06 8.85 14.84
N ILE A 7 -13.06 8.03 14.53
CA ILE A 7 -12.91 6.92 13.58
C ILE A 7 -13.01 7.51 12.17
N LEU A 8 -11.90 7.48 11.44
CA LEU A 8 -11.82 7.98 10.06
C LEU A 8 -12.37 6.97 9.06
N ALA A 9 -12.20 5.67 9.33
CA ALA A 9 -12.74 4.59 8.52
C ALA A 9 -12.93 3.32 9.36
N LYS A 10 -13.96 2.53 9.05
CA LYS A 10 -14.17 1.20 9.66
C LYS A 10 -14.83 0.28 8.65
N TYR A 11 -14.20 -0.87 8.43
CA TYR A 11 -14.70 -1.92 7.55
C TYR A 11 -14.83 -3.21 8.35
N PRO A 12 -16.07 -3.70 8.59
CA PRO A 12 -16.29 -4.96 9.29
C PRO A 12 -15.51 -6.11 8.65
N GLY A 13 -14.79 -6.88 9.46
CA GLY A 13 -13.98 -8.02 9.01
C GLY A 13 -12.61 -7.65 8.42
N LEU A 14 -12.34 -6.38 8.13
CA LEU A 14 -11.02 -5.92 7.66
C LEU A 14 -10.27 -5.16 8.75
N GLY A 15 -10.85 -4.09 9.28
CA GLY A 15 -10.09 -3.17 10.12
C GLY A 15 -10.72 -1.79 10.34
N HIS A 16 -9.95 -0.88 10.92
CA HIS A 16 -10.35 0.51 11.13
C HIS A 16 -9.14 1.45 11.18
N VAL A 17 -9.41 2.73 10.96
CA VAL A 17 -8.45 3.84 11.11
C VAL A 17 -9.04 4.84 12.08
N GLN A 18 -8.29 5.20 13.10
CA GLN A 18 -8.72 6.10 14.18
C GLN A 18 -7.66 7.17 14.42
N LEU A 19 -8.08 8.43 14.50
CA LEU A 19 -7.27 9.52 15.05
C LEU A 19 -7.51 9.57 16.55
N CYS A 20 -6.43 9.35 17.31
CA CYS A 20 -6.44 9.35 18.76
C CYS A 20 -6.10 10.74 19.32
N GLU A 21 -6.46 10.94 20.58
CA GLU A 21 -6.25 12.19 21.32
C GLU A 21 -4.77 12.58 21.44
N CYS A 22 -3.86 11.60 21.41
CA CYS A 22 -2.43 11.81 21.38
C CYS A 22 -1.88 12.23 19.99
N ASN A 23 -2.76 12.64 19.07
CA ASN A 23 -2.43 13.02 17.70
C ASN A 23 -1.69 11.91 16.91
N SER A 24 -2.03 10.65 17.18
CA SER A 24 -1.55 9.49 16.44
C SER A 24 -2.69 8.84 15.67
N ILE A 25 -2.34 8.18 14.57
CA ILE A 25 -3.25 7.32 13.82
C ILE A 25 -3.05 5.88 14.28
N HIS A 26 -4.12 5.24 14.73
CA HIS A 26 -4.18 3.80 14.94
C HIS A 26 -4.82 3.14 13.72
N LEU A 27 -4.00 2.49 12.91
CA LEU A 27 -4.44 1.68 11.78
C LEU A 27 -4.47 0.23 12.21
N SER A 28 -5.66 -0.37 12.25
CA SER A 28 -5.84 -1.79 12.55
C SER A 28 -6.28 -2.56 11.32
N ILE A 29 -5.61 -3.66 11.00
CA ILE A 29 -5.95 -4.61 9.94
C ILE A 29 -5.90 -6.02 10.55
N GLY A 30 -7.08 -6.64 10.70
CA GLY A 30 -7.22 -7.90 11.42
C GLY A 30 -6.65 -7.80 12.86
N PRO A 31 -5.74 -8.70 13.27
CA PRO A 31 -5.13 -8.67 14.61
C PRO A 31 -3.94 -7.70 14.73
N VAL A 32 -3.53 -7.03 13.65
CA VAL A 32 -2.36 -6.16 13.62
C VAL A 32 -2.81 -4.71 13.73
N THR A 33 -2.23 -3.98 14.68
CA THR A 33 -2.39 -2.53 14.82
C THR A 33 -1.04 -1.85 14.71
N VAL A 34 -0.98 -0.80 13.90
CA VAL A 34 0.18 0.06 13.74
C VAL A 34 -0.19 1.46 14.20
N THR A 35 0.67 2.05 15.01
CA THR A 35 0.57 3.46 15.42
C THR A 35 1.49 4.30 14.56
N LEU A 36 0.94 5.35 13.95
CA LEU A 36 1.64 6.24 13.03
C LEU A 36 1.41 7.71 13.44
N SER A 37 2.31 8.62 13.03
CA SER A 37 1.95 10.03 12.99
C SER A 37 0.95 10.28 11.85
N PRO A 38 0.20 11.40 11.85
CA PRO A 38 -0.70 11.75 10.75
C PRO A 38 0.02 11.84 9.40
N GLU A 39 1.24 12.38 9.37
CA GLU A 39 2.05 12.52 8.15
C GLU A 39 2.47 11.15 7.62
N ALA A 40 2.99 10.29 8.50
CA ALA A 40 3.37 8.92 8.15
C ALA A 40 2.18 8.10 7.64
N PHE A 41 0.98 8.33 8.17
CA PHE A 41 -0.24 7.70 7.65
C PHE A 41 -0.55 8.12 6.20
N VAL A 42 -0.43 9.41 5.87
CA VAL A 42 -0.64 9.90 4.50
C VAL A 42 0.37 9.27 3.53
N GLU A 43 1.65 9.26 3.89
CA GLU A 43 2.69 8.63 3.07
C GLU A 43 2.47 7.13 2.90
N THR A 44 2.07 6.43 3.98
CA THR A 44 1.72 5.01 3.94
C THR A 44 0.54 4.74 3.01
N ALA A 45 -0.48 5.58 3.04
CA ALA A 45 -1.65 5.44 2.16
C ALA A 45 -1.26 5.60 0.68
N ILE A 46 -0.38 6.56 0.36
CA ILE A 46 0.16 6.74 -0.99
C ILE A 46 0.96 5.50 -1.42
N LEU A 47 1.84 5.00 -0.55
CA LEU A 47 2.64 3.80 -0.81
C LEU A 47 1.75 2.59 -1.13
N ILE A 48 0.74 2.33 -0.30
CA ILE A 48 -0.20 1.21 -0.49
C ILE A 48 -0.99 1.37 -1.80
N ARG A 49 -1.47 2.58 -2.11
CA ARG A 49 -2.19 2.84 -3.37
C ARG A 49 -1.31 2.54 -4.58
N ASN A 50 -0.07 3.03 -4.60
CA ASN A 50 0.85 2.79 -5.71
C ASN A 50 1.16 1.28 -5.86
N ALA A 51 1.30 0.55 -4.75
CA ALA A 51 1.50 -0.89 -4.78
C ALA A 51 0.27 -1.64 -5.33
N MET A 52 -0.93 -1.21 -4.96
CA MET A 52 -2.19 -1.75 -5.50
C MET A 52 -2.31 -1.51 -7.00
N GLU A 53 -1.96 -0.33 -7.49
CA GLU A 53 -1.96 0.00 -8.92
C GLU A 53 -1.02 -0.90 -9.70
N GLN A 54 0.23 -1.06 -9.25
CA GLN A 54 1.21 -1.98 -9.86
C GLN A 54 0.73 -3.43 -9.83
N LEU A 55 0.13 -3.88 -8.72
CA LEU A 55 -0.40 -5.24 -8.62
C LEU A 55 -1.51 -5.47 -9.65
N ARG A 56 -2.37 -4.47 -9.88
CA ARG A 56 -3.45 -4.54 -10.88
C ARG A 56 -2.90 -4.75 -12.29
N GLU A 57 -1.82 -4.07 -12.65
CA GLU A 57 -1.14 -4.24 -13.93
C GLU A 57 -0.55 -5.65 -14.07
N ILE A 58 0.13 -6.14 -13.04
CA ILE A 58 0.72 -7.49 -13.02
C ILE A 58 -0.36 -8.57 -13.17
N VAL A 59 -1.48 -8.44 -12.44
CA VAL A 59 -2.56 -9.42 -12.50
C VAL A 59 -3.31 -9.34 -13.84
N GLY A 60 -3.59 -8.14 -14.35
CA GLY A 60 -4.25 -7.95 -15.65
C GLY A 60 -3.41 -8.46 -16.83
N ALA A 61 -2.08 -8.29 -16.78
CA ALA A 61 -1.18 -8.82 -17.79
C ALA A 61 -1.13 -10.36 -17.80
N ARG A 62 -1.26 -11.01 -16.64
CA ARG A 62 -1.36 -12.48 -16.53
C ARG A 62 -2.62 -13.04 -17.18
N GLU A 63 -3.75 -12.33 -17.10
CA GLU A 63 -5.00 -12.73 -17.77
C GLU A 63 -4.90 -12.59 -19.31
N SER A 64 -3.97 -11.77 -19.79
CA SER A 64 -3.70 -11.55 -21.21
C SER A 64 -2.62 -12.49 -21.79
N GLY A 65 -2.05 -13.38 -20.97
CA GLY A 65 -1.02 -14.34 -21.37
C GLY A 65 0.41 -13.79 -21.43
N GLU A 66 0.64 -12.53 -21.01
CA GLU A 66 1.98 -11.96 -20.87
C GLU A 66 2.48 -12.14 -19.43
N ASN A 67 3.67 -12.72 -19.26
CA ASN A 67 4.28 -12.90 -17.95
C ASN A 67 4.96 -11.58 -17.50
N PRO A 68 4.39 -10.83 -16.53
CA PRO A 68 4.85 -9.48 -16.18
C PRO A 68 6.12 -9.49 -15.32
N LEU A 69 6.56 -10.67 -14.87
CA LEU A 69 7.72 -10.84 -14.00
C LEU A 69 8.94 -11.40 -14.75
N ARG A 70 8.92 -11.48 -16.10
CA ARG A 70 10.14 -11.84 -16.82
C ARG A 70 11.08 -10.63 -16.77
N PRO A 71 12.27 -10.74 -16.12
CA PRO A 71 13.32 -9.78 -16.37
C PRO A 71 13.60 -9.85 -17.87
N GLY A 72 13.53 -8.72 -18.56
CA GLY A 72 13.92 -8.65 -19.97
C GLY A 72 15.28 -9.32 -20.11
N GLU A 73 15.35 -10.37 -20.92
CA GLU A 73 16.58 -11.09 -21.17
C GLU A 73 17.63 -10.08 -21.62
N ASN A 74 18.72 -10.02 -20.86
CA ASN A 74 19.91 -9.27 -21.18
C ASN A 74 20.31 -9.57 -22.64
N HIS A 75 20.13 -8.61 -23.54
CA HIS A 75 20.88 -8.62 -24.80
C HIS A 75 22.32 -8.18 -24.47
N HIS A 76 23.07 -9.17 -23.99
CA HIS A 76 24.50 -9.16 -23.88
C HIS A 76 25.11 -9.09 -25.29
N ASN A 77 26.02 -8.14 -25.48
CA ASN A 77 27.10 -8.11 -26.48
C ASN A 77 26.76 -8.31 -27.96
N GLN A 78 26.93 -7.23 -28.74
CA GLN A 78 27.68 -7.32 -29.99
C GLN A 78 28.84 -6.31 -29.95
N PHE A 79 30.01 -6.84 -29.59
CA PHE A 79 31.30 -6.30 -29.99
C PHE A 79 31.59 -6.74 -31.45
N ILE A 80 32.29 -5.86 -32.19
CA ILE A 80 33.08 -6.08 -33.44
C ILE A 80 32.23 -6.24 -34.72
N HIS A 81 32.36 -5.47 -35.82
CA HIS A 81 33.52 -4.87 -36.51
C HIS A 81 33.20 -3.49 -37.09
#